data_AF-A0A961JUC6-F1
#
_entry.id   AF-A0A961JUC6-F1
#
_cell.length_a   1.000
_cell.length_b   1.000
_cell.length_c   1.000
_cell.angle_alpha   90.00
_cell.angle_beta   90.00
_cell.angle_gamma   90.00
#
_symmetry.space_group_name_H-M   'P 1'
#
loop_
_entity.id
_entity.type
_entity.pdbx_description
1 polymer ?
#
loop_
_entity_poly.entity_id
_entity_poly.type
_entity_poly.pdbx_seq_one_letter_code
_entity_poly.pdbx_strand_id
1 'polypeptide(L)'
;LRRVFTFITGLTVLVGVVAILSNRYLVENHRALIQNNLPAAALTRQIQADSTYVASLGTAFTEVSDPSDLATLTDALLARVNALNAAVGDLMARAPTLDAFALPAFSDLLATVQAQSDAARARLEARGTVRRRLTGSAARLDELEDILTAQTDTARVQVTAMIADLYDRSGEELAPMLDNLADDIFFTYDRLVELGRSIERLQAVLLQVDKIDTPEALAASREAVTEDFANARNRIAYLPSAGARTRATALLYGLASELSPVGAYAAQARGLTASDDLDAALERMKAQTQSLVTFSDNLFNRMQAEATASQVRTERLGRWITLGFGGFLAVAVTAAGIAWAAVSRRTVRRLSDVSHHITALARGDYDRDIPETGNDEIGRMERALHVLRLRAAEAKRLRDALEDAVTQRTS
;
A
#
# COMPACT_ATOMS: atom_id res chain seq x y z
N LEU A 1 13.50 29.39 64.68
CA LEU A 1 14.44 28.93 63.63
C LEU A 1 14.14 27.50 63.16
N ARG A 2 14.14 26.47 64.03
CA ARG A 2 13.93 25.06 63.64
C ARG A 2 12.65 24.81 62.80
N ARG A 3 11.50 25.37 63.18
CA ARG A 3 10.23 25.23 62.44
C ARG A 3 10.23 25.85 61.03
N VAL A 4 11.04 26.89 60.81
CA VAL A 4 11.15 27.57 59.50
C VAL A 4 12.04 26.75 58.55
N PHE A 5 13.15 26.21 59.07
CA PHE A 5 14.01 25.32 58.29
C PHE A 5 13.26 24.07 57.84
N THR A 6 12.50 23.42 58.72
CA THR A 6 11.70 22.23 58.35
C THR A 6 10.65 22.54 57.28
N PHE A 7 10.05 23.74 57.33
CA PHE A 7 9.08 24.20 56.33
C PHE A 7 9.74 24.43 54.96
N ILE A 8 10.90 25.10 54.92
CA ILE A 8 11.63 25.37 53.68
C ILE A 8 12.14 24.06 53.06
N THR A 9 12.72 23.15 53.85
CA THR A 9 13.18 21.85 53.34
C THR A 9 12.03 21.00 52.80
N GLY A 10 10.88 20.98 53.48
CA GLY A 10 9.69 20.28 52.99
C GLY A 10 9.17 20.84 51.67
N LEU A 11 9.20 22.17 51.51
CA LEU A 11 8.81 22.86 50.27
C LEU A 11 9.76 22.51 49.12
N THR A 12 11.08 22.48 49.36
CA THR A 12 12.08 22.16 48.32
C THR A 12 11.95 20.70 47.85
N VAL A 13 11.72 19.76 48.76
CA VAL A 13 11.49 18.35 48.41
C VAL A 13 10.24 18.20 47.55
N LEU A 14 9.14 18.89 47.92
CA LEU A 14 7.90 18.85 47.16
C LEU A 14 8.07 19.44 45.75
N VAL A 15 8.79 20.56 45.61
CA VAL A 15 9.11 21.15 44.30
C VAL A 15 9.97 20.20 43.45
N GLY A 16 10.94 19.51 44.05
CA GLY A 16 11.77 18.52 43.36
C GLY A 16 10.97 17.33 42.82
N VAL A 17 10.03 16.79 43.62
CA VAL A 17 9.14 15.69 43.21
C VAL A 17 8.25 16.11 42.04
N VAL A 18 7.67 17.31 42.11
CA VAL A 18 6.80 17.84 41.04
C VAL A 18 7.58 18.09 39.75
N ALA A 19 8.82 18.60 39.84
CA ALA A 19 9.68 18.79 38.67
C ALA A 19 10.05 17.45 37.98
N ILE A 20 10.32 16.40 38.76
CA ILE A 20 10.61 15.06 38.22
C ILE A 20 9.38 14.46 37.54
N LEU A 21 8.20 14.57 38.15
CA LEU A 21 6.93 14.11 37.57
C LEU A 21 6.61 14.84 36.26
N SER A 22 6.79 16.16 36.22
CA SER A 22 6.59 16.97 35.02
C SER A 22 7.56 16.59 33.90
N ASN A 23 8.84 16.39 34.22
CA ASN A 23 9.85 15.99 33.25
C ASN A 23 9.57 14.59 32.67
N ARG A 24 9.19 13.63 33.52
CA ARG A 24 8.85 12.27 33.07
C ARG A 24 7.64 12.26 32.12
N TYR A 25 6.63 13.06 32.43
CA TYR A 25 5.44 13.23 31.58
C TYR A 25 5.75 13.88 30.22
N LEU A 26 6.68 14.85 30.17
CA LEU A 26 7.12 15.45 28.92
C LEU A 26 7.88 14.45 28.02
N VAL A 27 8.73 13.62 28.63
CA VAL A 27 9.58 12.66 27.90
C VAL A 27 8.77 11.49 27.33
N GLU A 28 7.73 11.01 28.03
CA GLU A 28 6.86 9.94 27.54
C GLU A 28 6.01 10.39 26.33
N ASN A 29 5.55 11.64 26.30
CA ASN A 29 4.72 12.18 25.21
C ASN A 29 5.50 12.50 23.91
N HIS A 30 6.79 12.87 23.99
CA HIS A 30 7.59 13.15 22.78
C HIS A 30 8.10 11.89 22.05
N ARG A 31 8.19 10.74 22.73
CA ARG A 31 8.64 9.48 22.11
C ARG A 31 7.63 8.92 21.10
N ALA A 32 6.33 9.16 21.30
CA ALA A 32 5.28 8.70 20.39
C ALA A 32 5.38 9.30 18.97
N LEU A 33 5.87 10.54 18.83
CA LEU A 33 5.99 11.24 17.54
C LEU A 33 7.12 10.70 16.66
N ILE A 34 8.26 10.31 17.25
CA ILE A 34 9.42 9.82 16.51
C ILE A 34 9.34 8.31 16.26
N GLN A 35 8.77 7.54 17.20
CA GLN A 35 8.72 6.07 17.09
C GLN A 35 7.56 5.53 16.25
N ASN A 36 6.42 6.22 16.13
CA ASN A 36 5.23 5.70 15.43
C ASN A 36 4.95 6.32 14.05
N ASN A 37 5.25 7.61 13.82
CA ASN A 37 4.86 8.29 12.58
C ASN A 37 5.84 8.09 11.41
N LEU A 38 7.16 7.99 11.68
CA LEU A 38 8.17 7.73 10.64
C LEU A 38 7.99 6.35 9.97
N PRO A 39 7.71 5.26 10.70
CA PRO A 39 7.45 3.96 10.08
C PRO A 39 6.14 3.91 9.27
N ALA A 40 5.08 4.61 9.71
CA ALA A 40 3.80 4.64 8.99
C ALA A 40 3.93 5.30 7.61
N ALA A 41 4.67 6.41 7.52
CA ALA A 41 4.93 7.07 6.24
C ALA A 41 5.77 6.20 5.29
N ALA A 42 6.72 5.42 5.84
CA ALA A 42 7.51 4.47 5.05
C ALA A 42 6.62 3.33 4.50
N LEU A 43 5.71 2.79 5.32
CA LEU A 43 4.76 1.75 4.90
C LEU A 43 3.80 2.25 3.81
N THR A 44 3.25 3.45 3.93
CA THR A 44 2.38 4.03 2.88
C THR A 44 3.13 4.19 1.56
N ARG A 45 4.39 4.67 1.58
CA ARG A 45 5.22 4.76 0.36
C ARG A 45 5.54 3.39 -0.21
N GLN A 46 5.80 2.39 0.63
CA GLN A 46 6.01 1.01 0.19
C GLN A 46 4.75 0.47 -0.49
N ILE A 47 3.57 0.66 0.10
CA ILE A 47 2.29 0.25 -0.50
C ILE A 47 2.08 0.90 -1.88
N GLN A 48 2.41 2.19 -2.04
CA GLN A 48 2.33 2.87 -3.33
C GLN A 48 3.29 2.29 -4.38
N ALA A 49 4.55 2.04 -3.99
CA ALA A 49 5.56 1.44 -4.88
C ALA A 49 5.19 0.00 -5.27
N ASP A 50 4.73 -0.79 -4.29
CA ASP A 50 4.28 -2.17 -4.47
C ASP A 50 3.06 -2.23 -5.39
N SER A 51 2.09 -1.32 -5.22
CA SER A 51 0.89 -1.22 -6.06
C SER A 51 1.23 -0.84 -7.50
N THR A 52 2.16 0.10 -7.70
CA THR A 52 2.63 0.49 -9.05
C THR A 52 3.33 -0.69 -9.73
N TYR A 53 4.14 -1.44 -8.98
CA TYR A 53 4.83 -2.60 -9.50
C TYR A 53 3.86 -3.74 -9.86
N VAL A 54 2.86 -4.02 -9.01
CA VAL A 54 1.76 -4.97 -9.30
C VAL A 54 1.04 -4.60 -10.60
N ALA A 55 0.71 -3.32 -10.79
CA ALA A 55 0.09 -2.84 -12.02
C ALA A 55 0.99 -3.07 -13.25
N SER A 56 2.30 -2.81 -13.12
CA SER A 56 3.26 -3.04 -14.21
C SER A 56 3.45 -4.52 -14.56
N LEU A 57 3.51 -5.40 -13.54
CA LEU A 57 3.58 -6.85 -13.74
C LEU A 57 2.31 -7.38 -14.39
N GLY A 58 1.15 -6.80 -14.07
CA GLY A 58 -0.11 -7.13 -14.74
C GLY A 58 -0.05 -6.95 -16.25
N THR A 59 0.61 -5.89 -16.72
CA THR A 59 0.80 -5.66 -18.16
C THR A 59 1.71 -6.71 -18.79
N ALA A 60 2.71 -7.23 -18.08
CA ALA A 60 3.60 -8.26 -18.61
C ALA A 60 2.88 -9.57 -18.99
N PHE A 61 1.69 -9.86 -18.42
CA PHE A 61 0.88 -11.03 -18.82
C PHE A 61 0.41 -10.94 -20.27
N THR A 62 0.23 -9.73 -20.81
CA THR A 62 -0.24 -9.55 -22.19
C THR A 62 0.86 -9.85 -23.21
N GLU A 63 2.13 -9.72 -22.81
CA GLU A 63 3.31 -9.95 -23.67
C GLU A 63 3.87 -11.37 -23.56
N VAL A 64 3.53 -12.09 -22.50
CA VAL A 64 4.08 -13.43 -22.24
C VAL A 64 3.74 -14.39 -23.40
N SER A 65 4.77 -15.08 -23.87
CA SER A 65 4.71 -15.98 -25.03
C SER A 65 5.09 -17.43 -24.70
N ASP A 66 5.59 -17.67 -23.49
CA ASP A 66 6.04 -18.98 -23.02
C ASP A 66 5.34 -19.39 -21.70
N PRO A 67 4.93 -20.66 -21.54
CA PRO A 67 4.29 -21.14 -20.31
C PRO A 67 5.18 -21.09 -19.05
N SER A 68 6.50 -21.24 -19.18
CA SER A 68 7.44 -21.17 -18.06
C SER A 68 7.65 -19.74 -17.58
N ASP A 69 7.70 -18.79 -18.50
CA ASP A 69 7.70 -17.36 -18.19
C ASP A 69 6.40 -16.94 -17.49
N LEU A 70 5.25 -17.48 -17.94
CA LEU A 70 3.96 -17.25 -17.29
C LEU A 70 3.95 -17.74 -15.84
N ALA A 71 4.48 -18.94 -15.57
CA ALA A 71 4.55 -19.46 -14.20
C ALA A 71 5.42 -18.56 -13.29
N THR A 72 6.58 -18.15 -13.79
CA THR A 72 7.50 -17.24 -13.07
C THR A 72 6.82 -15.89 -12.79
N LEU A 73 6.10 -15.35 -13.77
CA LEU A 73 5.38 -14.09 -13.64
C LEU A 73 4.23 -14.17 -12.62
N THR A 74 3.46 -15.26 -12.65
CA THR A 74 2.39 -15.54 -11.68
C THR A 74 2.94 -15.64 -10.27
N ASP A 75 4.03 -16.39 -10.06
CA ASP A 75 4.66 -16.53 -8.74
C ASP A 75 5.17 -15.19 -8.21
N ALA A 76 5.82 -14.38 -9.08
CA ALA A 76 6.30 -13.05 -8.72
C ALA A 76 5.15 -12.10 -8.35
N LEU A 77 4.04 -12.12 -9.10
CA LEU A 77 2.87 -11.30 -8.83
C LEU A 77 2.18 -11.72 -7.53
N LEU A 78 1.99 -13.02 -7.30
CA LEU A 78 1.42 -13.55 -6.05
C LEU A 78 2.28 -13.18 -4.83
N ALA A 79 3.59 -13.35 -4.91
CA ALA A 79 4.51 -12.97 -3.85
C ALA A 79 4.40 -11.47 -3.53
N ARG A 80 4.29 -10.62 -4.56
CA ARG A 80 4.17 -9.18 -4.40
C ARG A 80 2.84 -8.77 -3.79
N VAL A 81 1.75 -9.36 -4.26
CA VAL A 81 0.41 -9.16 -3.71
C VAL A 81 0.43 -9.54 -2.23
N ASN A 82 0.98 -10.70 -1.85
CA ASN A 82 1.09 -11.11 -0.44
C ASN A 82 1.92 -10.14 0.42
N ALA A 83 3.01 -9.59 -0.11
CA ALA A 83 3.79 -8.56 0.57
C ALA A 83 2.99 -7.26 0.80
N LEU A 84 2.16 -6.87 -0.18
CA LEU A 84 1.26 -5.74 -0.08
C LEU A 84 0.21 -5.95 1.03
N ASN A 85 -0.34 -7.16 1.16
CA ASN A 85 -1.26 -7.50 2.26
C ASN A 85 -0.59 -7.32 3.63
N ALA A 86 0.63 -7.83 3.78
CA ALA A 86 1.38 -7.73 5.03
C ALA A 86 1.64 -6.25 5.38
N ALA A 87 2.03 -5.43 4.41
CA ALA A 87 2.26 -3.99 4.63
C ALA A 87 0.99 -3.24 5.04
N VAL A 88 -0.16 -3.56 4.43
CA VAL A 88 -1.46 -2.99 4.83
C VAL A 88 -1.86 -3.44 6.23
N GLY A 89 -1.67 -4.73 6.55
CA GLY A 89 -1.92 -5.29 7.89
C GLY A 89 -1.05 -4.63 8.97
N ASP A 90 0.24 -4.42 8.69
CA ASP A 90 1.17 -3.73 9.60
C ASP A 90 0.79 -2.25 9.81
N LEU A 91 0.30 -1.58 8.76
CA LEU A 91 -0.18 -0.21 8.86
C LEU A 91 -1.44 -0.13 9.75
N MET A 92 -2.36 -1.07 9.62
CA MET A 92 -3.57 -1.15 10.45
C MET A 92 -3.29 -1.51 11.90
N ALA A 93 -2.37 -2.44 12.17
CA ALA A 93 -1.98 -2.81 13.53
C ALA A 93 -1.43 -1.61 14.33
N ARG A 94 -0.91 -0.59 13.63
CA ARG A 94 -0.43 0.67 14.22
C ARG A 94 -1.54 1.71 14.45
N ALA A 95 -2.77 1.44 14.00
CA ALA A 95 -3.94 2.31 14.11
C ALA A 95 -5.18 1.59 14.69
N PRO A 96 -5.08 0.98 15.89
CA PRO A 96 -6.13 0.12 16.46
C PRO A 96 -7.41 0.87 16.85
N THR A 97 -7.41 2.20 16.93
CA THR A 97 -8.61 3.01 17.23
C THR A 97 -9.48 3.28 15.99
N LEU A 98 -9.04 2.86 14.81
CA LEU A 98 -9.69 3.11 13.52
C LEU A 98 -10.41 1.88 12.94
N ASP A 99 -10.89 0.98 13.80
CA ASP A 99 -11.55 -0.31 13.49
C ASP A 99 -12.79 -0.23 12.56
N ALA A 100 -13.31 0.97 12.27
CA ALA A 100 -14.51 1.16 11.46
C ALA A 100 -14.26 1.17 9.94
N PHE A 101 -13.04 0.92 9.47
CA PHE A 101 -12.74 0.92 8.03
C PHE A 101 -13.02 -0.45 7.39
N ALA A 102 -13.82 -0.44 6.33
CA ALA A 102 -13.94 -1.60 5.46
C ALA A 102 -12.56 -1.89 4.84
N LEU A 103 -11.97 -3.01 5.25
CA LEU A 103 -10.76 -3.54 4.64
C LEU A 103 -11.01 -3.76 3.14
N PRO A 104 -10.13 -3.28 2.25
CA PRO A 104 -10.16 -3.73 0.87
C PRO A 104 -10.03 -5.27 0.84
N ALA A 105 -10.93 -5.93 0.12
CA ALA A 105 -11.00 -7.38 0.04
C ALA A 105 -9.78 -7.92 -0.73
N PHE A 106 -8.73 -8.25 0.01
CA PHE A 106 -7.49 -8.77 -0.55
C PHE A 106 -7.67 -10.12 -1.26
N SER A 107 -8.70 -10.88 -0.86
CA SER A 107 -9.19 -12.07 -1.57
C SER A 107 -9.51 -11.79 -3.04
N ASP A 108 -10.01 -10.59 -3.35
CA ASP A 108 -10.43 -10.23 -4.70
C ASP A 108 -9.22 -9.92 -5.59
N LEU A 109 -8.14 -9.40 -5.00
CA LEU A 109 -6.88 -9.18 -5.70
C LEU A 109 -6.20 -10.51 -6.04
N LEU A 110 -6.16 -11.45 -5.09
CA LEU A 110 -5.68 -12.82 -5.34
C LEU A 110 -6.51 -13.54 -6.41
N ALA A 111 -7.85 -13.43 -6.34
CA ALA A 111 -8.74 -13.98 -7.36
C ALA A 111 -8.48 -13.35 -8.73
N THR A 112 -8.16 -12.05 -8.78
CA THR A 112 -7.83 -11.36 -10.03
C THR A 112 -6.50 -11.84 -10.61
N VAL A 113 -5.46 -12.04 -9.79
CA VAL A 113 -4.18 -12.63 -10.23
C VAL A 113 -4.39 -14.04 -10.79
N GLN A 114 -5.21 -14.85 -10.12
CA GLN A 114 -5.55 -16.20 -10.59
C GLN A 114 -6.27 -16.14 -11.94
N ALA A 115 -7.26 -15.26 -12.08
CA ALA A 115 -7.98 -15.06 -13.34
C ALA A 115 -7.03 -14.60 -14.47
N GLN A 116 -6.07 -13.71 -14.20
CA GLN A 116 -5.05 -13.31 -15.17
C GLN A 116 -4.18 -14.50 -15.60
N SER A 117 -3.72 -15.30 -14.64
CA SER A 117 -2.90 -16.48 -14.95
C SER A 117 -3.67 -17.51 -15.79
N ASP A 118 -4.94 -17.74 -15.49
CA ASP A 118 -5.76 -18.72 -16.18
C ASP A 118 -6.11 -18.24 -17.61
N ALA A 119 -6.44 -16.95 -17.77
CA ALA A 119 -6.67 -16.32 -19.07
C ALA A 119 -5.40 -16.34 -19.94
N ALA A 120 -4.24 -15.95 -19.38
CA ALA A 120 -2.97 -15.99 -20.11
C ALA A 120 -2.58 -17.42 -20.54
N ARG A 121 -2.81 -18.42 -19.67
CA ARG A 121 -2.58 -19.83 -20.00
C ARG A 121 -3.49 -20.29 -21.14
N ALA A 122 -4.80 -20.03 -21.05
CA ALA A 122 -5.76 -20.38 -22.08
C ALA A 122 -5.40 -19.75 -23.43
N ARG A 123 -4.92 -18.50 -23.43
CA ARG A 123 -4.44 -17.80 -24.62
C ARG A 123 -3.21 -18.49 -25.25
N LEU A 124 -2.22 -18.87 -24.44
CA LEU A 124 -1.03 -19.59 -24.91
C LEU A 124 -1.39 -20.97 -25.49
N GLU A 125 -2.25 -21.72 -24.80
CA GLU A 125 -2.73 -23.03 -25.27
C GLU A 125 -3.52 -22.93 -26.57
N ALA A 126 -4.37 -21.91 -26.70
CA ALA A 126 -5.10 -21.61 -27.92
C ALA A 126 -4.13 -21.31 -29.08
N ARG A 127 -3.16 -20.42 -28.89
CA ARG A 127 -2.12 -20.09 -29.90
C ARG A 127 -1.31 -21.32 -30.31
N GLY A 128 -0.86 -22.12 -29.35
CA GLY A 128 -0.14 -23.36 -29.61
C GLY A 128 -0.99 -24.37 -30.40
N THR A 129 -2.30 -24.43 -30.12
CA THR A 129 -3.24 -25.28 -30.85
C THR A 129 -3.45 -24.79 -32.28
N VAL A 130 -3.71 -23.50 -32.49
CA VAL A 130 -3.88 -22.92 -33.83
C VAL A 130 -2.63 -23.19 -34.67
N ARG A 131 -1.43 -22.87 -34.17
CA ARG A 131 -0.18 -23.06 -34.91
C ARG A 131 0.05 -24.52 -35.32
N ARG A 132 -0.19 -25.47 -34.41
CA ARG A 132 -0.06 -26.91 -34.70
C ARG A 132 -1.05 -27.37 -35.77
N ARG A 133 -2.31 -26.90 -35.67
CA ARG A 133 -3.37 -27.22 -36.63
C ARG A 133 -3.05 -26.63 -38.01
N LEU A 134 -2.68 -25.36 -38.09
CA LEU A 134 -2.31 -24.69 -39.34
C LEU A 134 -1.10 -25.32 -40.02
N THR A 135 -0.10 -25.80 -39.26
CA THR A 135 1.04 -26.55 -39.83
C THR A 135 0.56 -27.85 -40.50
N GLY A 136 -0.36 -28.58 -39.84
CA GLY A 136 -0.96 -29.78 -40.43
C GLY A 136 -1.89 -29.47 -41.62
N SER A 137 -2.57 -28.32 -41.61
CA SER A 137 -3.39 -27.87 -42.73
C SER A 137 -2.56 -27.46 -43.94
N ALA A 138 -1.44 -26.75 -43.72
CA ALA A 138 -0.50 -26.39 -44.79
C ALA A 138 0.00 -27.64 -45.53
N ALA A 139 0.49 -28.66 -44.79
CA ALA A 139 0.93 -29.91 -45.41
C ALA A 139 -0.16 -30.63 -46.22
N ARG A 140 -1.44 -30.53 -45.82
CA ARG A 140 -2.57 -31.12 -46.57
C ARG A 140 -2.93 -30.30 -47.81
N LEU A 141 -2.80 -28.98 -47.74
CA LEU A 141 -3.03 -28.08 -48.87
C LEU A 141 -1.95 -28.27 -49.93
N ASP A 142 -0.69 -28.36 -49.52
CA ASP A 142 0.44 -28.62 -50.42
C ASP A 142 0.24 -29.95 -51.17
N GLU A 143 -0.14 -31.02 -50.47
CA GLU A 143 -0.43 -32.31 -51.12
C GLU A 143 -1.65 -32.24 -52.07
N LEU A 144 -2.65 -31.42 -51.73
CA LEU A 144 -3.81 -31.22 -52.60
C LEU A 144 -3.44 -30.44 -53.86
N GLU A 145 -2.55 -29.46 -53.74
CA GLU A 145 -1.98 -28.69 -54.86
C GLU A 145 -1.13 -29.57 -55.79
N ASP A 146 -0.33 -30.48 -55.23
CA ASP A 146 0.43 -31.47 -55.99
C ASP A 146 -0.50 -32.40 -56.81
N ILE A 147 -1.57 -32.89 -56.18
CA ILE A 147 -2.59 -33.70 -56.86
C ILE A 147 -3.24 -32.90 -57.99
N LEU A 148 -3.62 -31.65 -57.74
CA LEU A 148 -4.25 -30.80 -58.73
C LEU A 148 -3.34 -30.50 -59.91
N THR A 149 -2.07 -30.22 -59.66
CA THR A 149 -1.07 -30.00 -60.71
C THR A 149 -0.95 -31.22 -61.60
N ALA A 150 -0.76 -32.42 -61.01
CA ALA A 150 -0.66 -33.66 -61.76
C ALA A 150 -1.93 -33.98 -62.57
N GLN A 151 -3.13 -33.72 -62.01
CA GLN A 151 -4.39 -33.95 -62.71
C GLN A 151 -4.64 -32.93 -63.83
N THR A 152 -4.28 -31.66 -63.64
CA THR A 152 -4.35 -30.62 -64.66
C THR A 152 -3.40 -30.91 -65.82
N ASP A 153 -2.18 -31.35 -65.53
CA ASP A 153 -1.22 -31.77 -66.56
C ASP A 153 -1.73 -32.98 -67.36
N THR A 154 -2.33 -33.95 -66.67
CA THR A 154 -2.97 -35.11 -67.32
C THR A 154 -4.10 -34.66 -68.26
N ALA A 155 -4.99 -33.77 -67.79
CA ALA A 155 -6.08 -33.23 -68.61
C ALA A 155 -5.54 -32.45 -69.81
N ARG A 156 -4.47 -31.67 -69.65
CA ARG A 156 -3.83 -30.94 -70.75
C ARG A 156 -3.24 -31.86 -71.82
N VAL A 157 -2.62 -32.97 -71.41
CA VAL A 157 -2.12 -33.99 -72.35
C VAL A 157 -3.29 -34.62 -73.12
N GLN A 158 -4.41 -34.92 -72.45
CA GLN A 158 -5.62 -35.45 -73.09
C GLN A 158 -6.21 -34.47 -74.11
N VAL A 159 -6.32 -33.18 -73.77
CA VAL A 159 -6.72 -32.12 -74.70
C VAL A 159 -5.81 -32.11 -75.94
N THR A 160 -4.50 -32.13 -75.72
CA THR A 160 -3.52 -32.05 -76.82
C THR A 160 -3.58 -33.27 -77.73
N ALA A 161 -3.71 -34.47 -77.15
CA ALA A 161 -3.84 -35.70 -77.91
C ALA A 161 -5.15 -35.74 -78.72
N MET A 162 -6.28 -35.34 -78.12
CA MET A 162 -7.56 -35.28 -78.83
C MET A 162 -7.54 -34.26 -79.98
N ILE A 163 -6.92 -33.09 -79.76
CA ILE A 163 -6.74 -32.08 -80.83
C ILE A 163 -5.83 -32.61 -81.94
N ALA A 164 -4.76 -33.35 -81.62
CA ALA A 164 -3.90 -33.96 -82.61
C ALA A 164 -4.66 -35.00 -83.45
N ASP A 165 -5.44 -35.88 -82.80
CA ASP A 165 -6.25 -36.88 -83.47
C ASP A 165 -7.31 -36.26 -84.40
N LEU A 166 -7.83 -35.07 -84.09
CA LEU A 166 -8.76 -34.35 -84.96
C LEU A 166 -8.16 -33.98 -86.33
N TYR A 167 -6.84 -33.75 -86.43
CA TYR A 167 -6.19 -33.44 -87.71
C TYR A 167 -6.08 -34.65 -88.64
N ASP A 168 -6.03 -35.86 -88.09
CA ASP A 168 -5.89 -37.11 -88.85
C ASP A 168 -7.25 -37.69 -89.28
N ARG A 169 -8.36 -37.07 -88.88
CA ARG A 169 -9.73 -37.56 -89.11
C ARG A 169 -10.50 -36.68 -90.07
N SER A 170 -11.46 -37.26 -90.78
CA SER A 170 -12.34 -36.52 -91.70
C SER A 170 -13.70 -37.21 -91.85
N GLY A 171 -14.72 -36.45 -92.27
CA GLY A 171 -16.07 -36.98 -92.52
C GLY A 171 -16.90 -37.16 -91.25
N GLU A 172 -17.68 -38.24 -91.19
CA GLU A 172 -18.67 -38.48 -90.13
C GLU A 172 -18.06 -38.72 -88.73
N GLU A 173 -16.77 -39.08 -88.64
CA GLU A 173 -16.07 -39.30 -87.37
C GLU A 173 -15.72 -38.00 -86.61
N LEU A 174 -15.78 -36.85 -87.28
CA LEU A 174 -15.28 -35.57 -86.72
C LEU A 174 -16.24 -34.96 -85.69
N ALA A 175 -17.55 -35.01 -85.97
CA ALA A 175 -18.57 -34.46 -85.09
C ALA A 175 -18.56 -35.07 -83.67
N PRO A 176 -18.61 -36.41 -83.49
CA PRO A 176 -18.58 -36.99 -82.14
C PRO A 176 -17.28 -36.73 -81.38
N MET A 177 -16.15 -36.55 -82.07
CA MET A 177 -14.89 -36.18 -81.40
C MET A 177 -14.88 -34.73 -80.93
N LEU A 178 -15.45 -33.80 -81.70
CA LEU A 178 -15.62 -32.41 -81.29
C LEU A 178 -16.57 -32.30 -80.10
N ASP A 179 -17.67 -33.05 -80.10
CA ASP A 179 -18.61 -33.11 -78.98
C ASP A 179 -17.90 -33.63 -77.71
N ASN A 180 -17.15 -34.74 -77.80
CA ASN A 180 -16.37 -35.25 -76.66
C ASN A 180 -15.29 -34.27 -76.16
N LEU A 181 -14.61 -33.56 -77.07
CA LEU A 181 -13.63 -32.54 -76.69
C LEU A 181 -14.29 -31.39 -75.92
N ALA A 182 -15.44 -30.92 -76.39
CA ALA A 182 -16.17 -29.80 -75.78
C ALA A 182 -16.85 -30.20 -74.45
N ASP A 183 -17.65 -31.25 -74.47
CA ASP A 183 -18.55 -31.59 -73.37
C ASP A 183 -17.86 -32.33 -72.23
N ASP A 184 -16.83 -33.15 -72.53
CA ASP A 184 -16.14 -33.93 -71.50
C ASP A 184 -14.77 -33.35 -71.15
N ILE A 185 -13.89 -33.15 -72.14
CA ILE A 185 -12.49 -32.80 -71.85
C ILE A 185 -12.34 -31.33 -71.42
N PHE A 186 -12.86 -30.37 -72.19
CA PHE A 186 -12.78 -28.95 -71.80
C PHE A 186 -13.60 -28.66 -70.55
N PHE A 187 -14.76 -29.31 -70.39
CA PHE A 187 -15.55 -29.22 -69.17
C PHE A 187 -14.75 -29.71 -67.95
N THR A 188 -14.11 -30.88 -68.04
CA THR A 188 -13.27 -31.40 -66.95
C THR A 188 -12.13 -30.44 -66.63
N TYR A 189 -11.45 -29.92 -67.64
CA TYR A 189 -10.35 -28.96 -67.46
C TYR A 189 -10.81 -27.69 -66.73
N ASP A 190 -11.95 -27.11 -67.12
CA ASP A 190 -12.52 -25.93 -66.45
C ASP A 190 -12.85 -26.22 -64.98
N ARG A 191 -13.43 -27.39 -64.68
CA ARG A 191 -13.69 -27.82 -63.29
C ARG A 191 -12.43 -27.95 -62.46
N LEU A 192 -11.30 -28.40 -63.05
CA LEU A 192 -10.01 -28.46 -62.36
C LEU A 192 -9.45 -27.07 -62.07
N VAL A 193 -9.55 -26.14 -63.01
CA VAL A 193 -9.12 -24.74 -62.80
C VAL A 193 -9.95 -24.07 -61.70
N GLU A 194 -11.27 -24.27 -61.71
CA GLU A 194 -12.13 -23.77 -60.63
C GLU A 194 -11.80 -24.40 -59.27
N LEU A 195 -11.49 -25.71 -59.23
CA LEU A 195 -11.06 -26.39 -58.01
C LEU A 195 -9.75 -25.80 -57.49
N GLY A 196 -8.77 -25.58 -58.37
CA GLY A 196 -7.51 -24.91 -58.03
C GLY A 196 -7.73 -23.55 -57.36
N ARG A 197 -8.56 -22.69 -57.96
CA ARG A 197 -8.93 -21.38 -57.36
C ARG A 197 -9.59 -21.53 -55.99
N SER A 198 -10.47 -22.51 -55.79
CA SER A 198 -11.07 -22.77 -54.47
C SER A 198 -10.02 -23.19 -53.44
N ILE A 199 -9.04 -24.02 -53.83
CA ILE A 199 -7.95 -24.44 -52.92
C ILE A 199 -7.01 -23.28 -52.59
N GLU A 200 -6.65 -22.44 -53.57
CA GLU A 200 -5.85 -21.24 -53.35
C GLU A 200 -6.54 -20.27 -52.36
N ARG A 201 -7.86 -20.05 -52.50
CA ARG A 201 -8.62 -19.24 -51.55
C ARG A 201 -8.68 -19.87 -50.16
N LEU A 202 -8.90 -21.18 -50.07
CA LEU A 202 -8.82 -21.90 -48.79
C LEU A 202 -7.46 -21.71 -48.13
N GLN A 203 -6.36 -21.87 -48.87
CA GLN A 203 -5.00 -21.66 -48.36
C GLN A 203 -4.81 -20.22 -47.86
N ALA A 204 -5.19 -19.23 -48.68
CA ALA A 204 -5.02 -17.82 -48.36
C ALA A 204 -5.77 -17.40 -47.08
N VAL A 205 -6.98 -17.92 -46.86
CA VAL A 205 -7.80 -17.55 -45.70
C VAL A 205 -7.49 -18.43 -44.49
N LEU A 206 -7.39 -19.75 -44.65
CA LEU A 206 -7.18 -20.69 -43.55
C LEU A 206 -5.82 -20.48 -42.87
N LEU A 207 -4.76 -20.21 -43.64
CA LEU A 207 -3.42 -19.99 -43.10
C LEU A 207 -3.23 -18.59 -42.49
N GLN A 208 -4.28 -17.78 -42.44
CA GLN A 208 -4.29 -16.47 -41.76
C GLN A 208 -5.16 -16.45 -40.50
N VAL A 209 -5.75 -17.58 -40.08
CA VAL A 209 -6.62 -17.64 -38.90
C VAL A 209 -5.93 -17.14 -37.63
N ASP A 210 -4.62 -17.35 -37.49
CA ASP A 210 -3.82 -16.90 -36.33
C ASP A 210 -3.65 -15.38 -36.24
N LYS A 211 -3.85 -14.67 -37.36
CA LYS A 211 -3.72 -13.20 -37.46
C LYS A 211 -5.04 -12.46 -37.22
N ILE A 212 -6.16 -13.19 -37.12
CA ILE A 212 -7.47 -12.59 -36.90
C ILE A 212 -7.62 -12.25 -35.42
N ASP A 213 -7.81 -10.98 -35.12
CA ASP A 213 -7.82 -10.41 -33.78
C ASP A 213 -9.22 -10.04 -33.25
N THR A 214 -10.27 -10.20 -34.07
CA THR A 214 -11.64 -9.88 -33.68
C THR A 214 -12.61 -11.05 -33.92
N PRO A 215 -13.60 -11.26 -33.04
CA PRO A 215 -14.61 -12.32 -33.21
C PRO A 215 -15.41 -12.19 -34.51
N GLU A 216 -15.73 -10.96 -34.92
CA GLU A 216 -16.49 -10.66 -36.13
C GLU A 216 -15.71 -11.04 -37.39
N ALA A 217 -14.44 -10.65 -37.49
CA ALA A 217 -13.59 -11.04 -38.61
C ALA A 217 -13.36 -12.56 -38.64
N LEU A 218 -13.29 -13.22 -37.48
CA LEU A 218 -13.13 -14.67 -37.38
C LEU A 218 -14.39 -15.39 -37.89
N ALA A 219 -15.58 -14.88 -37.57
CA ALA A 219 -16.84 -15.40 -38.08
C ALA A 219 -16.97 -15.23 -39.59
N ALA A 220 -16.64 -14.05 -40.12
CA ALA A 220 -16.65 -13.78 -41.56
C ALA A 220 -15.66 -14.69 -42.33
N SER A 221 -14.44 -14.85 -41.80
CA SER A 221 -13.43 -15.77 -42.36
C SER A 221 -13.93 -17.22 -42.37
N ARG A 222 -14.60 -17.65 -41.29
CA ARG A 222 -15.17 -19.00 -41.17
C ARG A 222 -16.26 -19.24 -42.21
N GLU A 223 -17.10 -18.26 -42.48
CA GLU A 223 -18.15 -18.34 -43.50
C GLU A 223 -17.55 -18.48 -44.91
N ALA A 224 -16.58 -17.62 -45.26
CA ALA A 224 -15.88 -17.69 -46.55
C ALA A 224 -15.21 -19.06 -46.77
N VAL A 225 -14.50 -19.57 -45.77
CA VAL A 225 -13.87 -20.90 -45.83
C VAL A 225 -14.90 -22.02 -45.96
N THR A 226 -16.06 -21.88 -45.32
CA THR A 226 -17.16 -22.87 -45.43
C THR A 226 -17.71 -22.94 -46.86
N GLU A 227 -17.88 -21.78 -47.52
CA GLU A 227 -18.30 -21.70 -48.91
C GLU A 227 -17.25 -22.32 -49.85
N ASP A 228 -15.97 -21.99 -49.66
CA ASP A 228 -14.89 -22.54 -50.48
C ASP A 228 -14.73 -24.06 -50.30
N PHE A 229 -14.95 -24.60 -49.10
CA PHE A 229 -15.01 -26.05 -48.89
C PHE A 229 -16.15 -26.72 -49.66
N ALA A 230 -17.35 -26.11 -49.65
CA ALA A 230 -18.49 -26.63 -50.41
C ALA A 230 -18.19 -26.63 -51.92
N ASN A 231 -17.59 -25.54 -52.40
CA ASN A 231 -17.17 -25.40 -53.79
C ASN A 231 -16.12 -26.43 -54.21
N ALA A 232 -15.08 -26.62 -53.40
CA ALA A 232 -14.02 -27.60 -53.65
C ALA A 232 -14.57 -29.04 -53.62
N ARG A 233 -15.41 -29.37 -52.63
CA ARG A 233 -15.99 -30.72 -52.48
C ARG A 233 -16.81 -31.12 -53.70
N ASN A 234 -17.62 -30.21 -54.23
CA ASN A 234 -18.44 -30.48 -55.40
C ASN A 234 -17.60 -30.71 -56.67
N ARG A 235 -16.37 -30.17 -56.72
CA ARG A 235 -15.50 -30.23 -57.90
C ARG A 235 -14.51 -31.39 -57.89
N ILE A 236 -14.19 -31.95 -56.72
CA ILE A 236 -13.32 -33.14 -56.60
C ILE A 236 -13.84 -34.31 -57.43
N ALA A 237 -15.16 -34.45 -57.63
CA ALA A 237 -15.74 -35.50 -58.44
C ALA A 237 -15.26 -35.51 -59.91
N TYR A 238 -14.78 -34.37 -60.42
CA TYR A 238 -14.27 -34.22 -61.78
C TYR A 238 -12.76 -34.49 -61.92
N LEU A 239 -12.04 -34.83 -60.85
CA LEU A 239 -10.64 -35.26 -61.00
C LEU A 239 -10.59 -36.54 -61.86
N PRO A 240 -9.75 -36.62 -62.91
CA PRO A 240 -9.73 -37.77 -63.82
C PRO A 240 -9.47 -39.12 -63.12
N SER A 241 -8.47 -39.17 -62.23
CA SER A 241 -8.08 -40.39 -61.53
C SER A 241 -8.97 -40.69 -60.31
N ALA A 242 -9.46 -41.94 -60.20
CA ALA A 242 -10.19 -42.41 -59.03
C ALA A 242 -9.35 -42.33 -57.74
N GLY A 243 -8.05 -42.64 -57.82
CA GLY A 243 -7.13 -42.51 -56.69
C GLY A 243 -6.97 -41.06 -56.24
N ALA A 244 -6.85 -40.14 -57.20
CA ALA A 244 -6.80 -38.70 -56.91
C ALA A 244 -8.10 -38.22 -56.24
N ARG A 245 -9.27 -38.65 -56.73
CA ARG A 245 -10.58 -38.34 -56.10
C ARG A 245 -10.62 -38.79 -54.65
N THR A 246 -10.26 -40.05 -54.37
CA THR A 246 -10.26 -40.60 -53.00
C THR A 246 -9.30 -39.83 -52.10
N ARG A 247 -8.08 -39.55 -52.57
CA ARG A 247 -7.07 -38.86 -51.76
C ARG A 247 -7.45 -37.39 -51.51
N ALA A 248 -7.86 -36.66 -52.53
CA ALA A 248 -8.32 -35.28 -52.43
C ALA A 248 -9.53 -35.15 -51.49
N THR A 249 -10.48 -36.10 -51.55
CA THR A 249 -11.63 -36.13 -50.62
C THR A 249 -11.16 -36.29 -49.17
N ALA A 250 -10.22 -37.19 -48.91
CA ALA A 250 -9.68 -37.41 -47.56
C ALA A 250 -8.93 -36.18 -47.03
N LEU A 251 -8.12 -35.52 -47.88
CA LEU A 251 -7.42 -34.28 -47.54
C LEU A 251 -8.40 -33.16 -47.23
N LEU A 252 -9.41 -32.95 -48.07
CA LEU A 252 -10.43 -31.91 -47.89
C LEU A 252 -11.26 -32.16 -46.63
N TYR A 253 -11.58 -33.41 -46.30
CA TYR A 253 -12.25 -33.74 -45.02
C TYR A 253 -11.37 -33.40 -43.81
N GLY A 254 -10.07 -33.70 -43.89
CA GLY A 254 -9.10 -33.31 -42.86
C GLY A 254 -9.05 -31.79 -42.65
N LEU A 255 -9.03 -31.03 -43.74
CA LEU A 255 -9.07 -29.56 -43.72
C LEU A 255 -10.41 -29.02 -43.18
N ALA A 256 -11.53 -29.61 -43.55
CA ALA A 256 -12.86 -29.22 -43.05
C ALA A 256 -12.99 -29.40 -41.53
N SER A 257 -12.18 -30.29 -40.92
CA SER A 257 -12.12 -30.43 -39.46
C SER A 257 -11.66 -29.14 -38.75
N GLU A 258 -11.02 -28.19 -39.44
CA GLU A 258 -10.65 -26.90 -38.88
C GLU A 258 -11.85 -26.01 -38.52
N LEU A 259 -13.02 -26.29 -39.11
CA LEU A 259 -14.29 -25.65 -38.76
C LEU A 259 -14.98 -26.33 -37.57
N SER A 260 -14.48 -27.46 -37.08
CA SER A 260 -15.09 -28.17 -35.95
C SER A 260 -14.86 -27.45 -34.61
N PRO A 261 -15.57 -27.82 -33.53
CA PRO A 261 -15.34 -27.28 -32.18
C PRO A 261 -13.92 -27.50 -31.63
N VAL A 262 -13.14 -28.41 -32.22
CA VAL A 262 -11.74 -28.67 -31.86
C VAL A 262 -10.75 -28.16 -32.92
N GLY A 263 -11.24 -27.46 -33.94
CA GLY A 263 -10.46 -26.93 -35.05
C GLY A 263 -9.77 -25.59 -34.78
N ALA A 264 -8.99 -25.13 -35.75
CA ALA A 264 -8.25 -23.87 -35.67
C ALA A 264 -9.17 -22.67 -35.39
N TYR A 265 -10.35 -22.58 -36.00
CA TYR A 265 -11.29 -21.49 -35.75
C TYR A 265 -11.80 -21.47 -34.30
N ALA A 266 -12.15 -22.63 -33.75
CA ALA A 266 -12.60 -22.72 -32.36
C ALA A 266 -11.46 -22.48 -31.36
N ALA A 267 -10.24 -22.90 -31.71
CA ALA A 267 -9.05 -22.57 -30.92
C ALA A 267 -8.77 -21.05 -30.94
N GLN A 268 -8.85 -20.40 -32.10
CA GLN A 268 -8.66 -18.95 -32.21
C GLN A 268 -9.74 -18.19 -31.43
N ALA A 269 -11.01 -18.59 -31.54
CA ALA A 269 -12.10 -17.98 -30.77
C ALA A 269 -11.84 -18.05 -29.25
N ARG A 270 -11.38 -19.20 -28.73
CA ARG A 270 -10.97 -19.32 -27.33
C ARG A 270 -9.80 -18.40 -26.99
N GLY A 271 -8.84 -18.23 -27.90
CA GLY A 271 -7.72 -17.30 -27.73
C GLY A 271 -8.14 -15.84 -27.65
N LEU A 272 -9.16 -15.44 -28.43
CA LEU A 272 -9.75 -14.10 -28.38
C LEU A 272 -10.48 -13.87 -27.05
N THR A 273 -11.36 -14.79 -26.64
CA THR A 273 -12.04 -14.71 -25.33
C THR A 273 -11.04 -14.64 -24.17
N ALA A 274 -9.99 -15.46 -24.22
CA ALA A 274 -8.94 -15.42 -23.20
C ALA A 274 -8.14 -14.10 -23.19
N SER A 275 -8.06 -13.40 -24.34
CA SER A 275 -7.46 -12.07 -24.41
C SER A 275 -8.37 -11.01 -23.79
N ASP A 276 -9.67 -11.05 -24.09
CA ASP A 276 -10.67 -10.17 -23.47
C ASP A 276 -10.73 -10.35 -21.95
N ASP A 277 -10.69 -11.61 -21.48
CA ASP A 277 -10.68 -11.94 -20.05
C ASP A 277 -9.42 -11.39 -19.35
N LEU A 278 -8.27 -11.43 -20.05
CA LEU A 278 -7.01 -10.90 -19.54
C LEU A 278 -7.05 -9.37 -19.42
N ASP A 279 -7.57 -8.68 -20.43
CA ASP A 279 -7.74 -7.22 -20.42
C ASP A 279 -8.72 -6.79 -19.31
N ALA A 280 -9.85 -7.49 -19.17
CA ALA A 280 -10.79 -7.24 -18.09
C ALA A 280 -10.18 -7.47 -16.70
N ALA A 281 -9.34 -8.50 -16.54
CA ALA A 281 -8.65 -8.77 -15.29
C ALA A 281 -7.56 -7.73 -14.99
N LEU A 282 -6.86 -7.21 -16.00
CA LEU A 282 -5.91 -6.11 -15.85
C LEU A 282 -6.60 -4.83 -15.35
N GLU A 283 -7.74 -4.47 -15.93
CA GLU A 283 -8.51 -3.30 -15.49
C GLU A 283 -9.04 -3.45 -14.05
N ARG A 284 -9.51 -4.66 -13.68
CA ARG A 284 -9.88 -4.96 -12.28
C ARG A 284 -8.69 -4.78 -11.34
N MET A 285 -7.51 -5.28 -11.70
CA MET A 285 -6.32 -5.16 -10.87
C MET A 285 -5.86 -3.71 -10.69
N LYS A 286 -5.91 -2.89 -11.76
CA LYS A 286 -5.65 -1.44 -11.67
C LYS A 286 -6.61 -0.75 -10.71
N ALA A 287 -7.91 -1.03 -10.83
CA ALA A 287 -8.92 -0.46 -9.94
C ALA A 287 -8.71 -0.88 -8.47
N GLN A 288 -8.41 -2.16 -8.22
CA GLN A 288 -8.15 -2.69 -6.88
C GLN A 288 -6.89 -2.11 -6.24
N THR A 289 -5.79 -2.01 -7.00
CA THR A 289 -4.53 -1.39 -6.52
C THR A 289 -4.70 0.10 -6.24
N GLN A 290 -5.44 0.83 -7.07
CA GLN A 290 -5.75 2.23 -6.82
C GLN A 290 -6.63 2.43 -5.57
N SER A 291 -7.57 1.52 -5.33
CA SER A 291 -8.36 1.49 -4.10
C SER A 291 -7.49 1.26 -2.86
N LEU A 292 -6.50 0.35 -2.94
CA LEU A 292 -5.53 0.09 -1.87
C LEU A 292 -4.64 1.31 -1.55
N VAL A 293 -4.18 2.02 -2.59
CA VAL A 293 -3.43 3.27 -2.42
C VAL A 293 -4.30 4.32 -1.71
N THR A 294 -5.52 4.52 -2.21
CA THR A 294 -6.47 5.49 -1.63
C THR A 294 -6.80 5.15 -0.18
N PHE A 295 -7.00 3.87 0.13
CA PHE A 295 -7.22 3.38 1.48
C PHE A 295 -6.02 3.72 2.40
N SER A 296 -4.80 3.44 1.94
CA SER A 296 -3.57 3.65 2.70
C SER A 296 -3.29 5.13 2.96
N ASP A 297 -3.55 5.99 1.97
CA ASP A 297 -3.43 7.44 2.12
C ASP A 297 -4.46 7.99 3.12
N ASN A 298 -5.71 7.53 3.05
CA ASN A 298 -6.76 7.92 3.98
C ASN A 298 -6.45 7.47 5.41
N LEU A 299 -5.96 6.25 5.58
CA LEU A 299 -5.56 5.72 6.89
C LEU A 299 -4.40 6.54 7.47
N PHE A 300 -3.36 6.80 6.67
CA PHE A 300 -2.22 7.62 7.06
C PHE A 300 -2.63 9.05 7.45
N ASN A 301 -3.44 9.72 6.63
CA ASN A 301 -3.93 11.07 6.91
C ASN A 301 -4.72 11.15 8.23
N ARG A 302 -5.53 10.12 8.53
CA ARG A 302 -6.26 10.04 9.80
C ARG A 302 -5.34 9.80 10.99
N MET A 303 -4.35 8.91 10.87
CA MET A 303 -3.33 8.72 11.90
C MET A 303 -2.61 10.04 12.21
N GLN A 304 -2.29 10.82 11.18
CA GLN A 304 -1.65 12.12 11.35
C GLN A 304 -2.58 13.15 12.01
N ALA A 305 -3.86 13.16 11.65
CA ALA A 305 -4.87 14.01 12.29
C ALA A 305 -5.09 13.65 13.77
N GLU A 306 -5.15 12.35 14.11
CA GLU A 306 -5.28 11.88 15.49
C GLU A 306 -4.03 12.16 16.33
N ALA A 307 -2.84 11.97 15.75
CA ALA A 307 -1.57 12.36 16.37
C ALA A 307 -1.56 13.87 16.68
N THR A 308 -2.03 14.71 15.74
CA THR A 308 -2.12 16.16 15.95
C THR A 308 -3.20 16.54 16.99
N ALA A 309 -4.35 15.87 16.98
CA ALA A 309 -5.43 16.11 17.93
C ALA A 309 -5.08 15.67 19.36
N SER A 310 -4.32 14.58 19.51
CA SER A 310 -3.75 14.17 20.81
C SER A 310 -2.72 15.19 21.29
N GLN A 311 -1.89 15.75 20.38
CA GLN A 311 -0.95 16.83 20.69
C GLN A 311 -1.64 18.08 21.23
N VAL A 312 -2.76 18.54 20.64
CA VAL A 312 -3.50 19.72 21.13
C VAL A 312 -4.12 19.47 22.52
N ARG A 313 -4.63 18.25 22.78
CA ARG A 313 -5.14 17.88 24.12
C ARG A 313 -4.02 17.88 25.16
N THR A 314 -2.84 17.36 24.79
CA THR A 314 -1.65 17.31 25.65
C THR A 314 -1.02 18.69 25.84
N GLU A 315 -1.03 19.57 24.85
CA GLU A 315 -0.54 20.96 25.00
C GLU A 315 -1.44 21.78 25.92
N ARG A 316 -2.76 21.59 25.89
CA ARG A 316 -3.66 22.23 26.85
C ARG A 316 -3.35 21.76 28.27
N LEU A 317 -3.22 20.45 28.48
CA LEU A 317 -2.83 19.89 29.79
C LEU A 317 -1.44 20.37 30.22
N GLY A 318 -0.46 20.38 29.32
CA GLY A 318 0.88 20.90 29.57
C GLY A 318 0.86 22.37 29.97
N ARG A 319 0.07 23.20 29.28
CA ARG A 319 -0.10 24.62 29.62
C ARG A 319 -0.78 24.81 30.97
N TRP A 320 -1.80 24.00 31.31
CA TRP A 320 -2.43 24.00 32.64
C TRP A 320 -1.48 23.50 33.74
N ILE A 321 -0.61 22.53 33.44
CA ILE A 321 0.43 22.05 34.36
C ILE A 321 1.49 23.12 34.55
N THR A 322 1.96 23.79 33.49
CA THR A 322 2.95 24.88 33.58
C THR A 322 2.38 26.10 34.28
N LEU A 323 1.14 26.51 33.98
CA LEU A 323 0.45 27.61 34.67
C LEU A 323 0.15 27.23 36.13
N GLY A 324 -0.28 25.99 36.39
CA GLY A 324 -0.50 25.47 37.73
C GLY A 324 0.79 25.41 38.56
N PHE A 325 1.90 24.99 37.95
CA PHE A 325 3.23 24.96 38.57
C PHE A 325 3.77 26.37 38.83
N GLY A 326 3.59 27.30 37.88
CA GLY A 326 3.92 28.71 38.05
C GLY A 326 3.11 29.36 39.18
N GLY A 327 1.81 29.07 39.26
CA GLY A 327 0.95 29.52 40.36
C GLY A 327 1.34 28.92 41.71
N PHE A 328 1.65 27.62 41.75
CA PHE A 328 2.12 26.94 42.94
C PHE A 328 3.45 27.52 43.45
N LEU A 329 4.41 27.77 42.57
CA LEU A 329 5.67 28.43 42.89
C LEU A 329 5.46 29.84 43.44
N ALA A 330 4.56 30.63 42.84
CA ALA A 330 4.25 31.97 43.32
C ALA A 330 3.69 31.95 44.75
N VAL A 331 2.76 31.03 45.06
CA VAL A 331 2.22 30.86 46.42
C VAL A 331 3.31 30.41 47.39
N ALA A 332 4.16 29.47 46.98
CA ALA A 332 5.27 28.95 47.77
C ALA A 332 6.29 30.04 48.16
N VAL A 333 6.69 30.87 47.18
CA VAL A 333 7.59 32.02 47.40
C VAL A 333 6.93 33.07 48.30
N THR A 334 5.65 33.36 48.08
CA THR A 334 4.89 34.31 48.91
C THR A 334 4.78 33.83 50.36
N ALA A 335 4.47 32.55 50.58
CA ALA A 335 4.40 31.96 51.91
C ALA A 335 5.76 31.97 52.63
N ALA A 336 6.85 31.68 51.91
CA ALA A 336 8.21 31.78 52.44
C ALA A 336 8.57 33.23 52.82
N GLY A 337 8.19 34.20 51.99
CA GLY A 337 8.38 35.63 52.25
C GLY A 337 7.60 36.12 53.47
N ILE A 338 6.34 35.69 53.63
CA ILE A 338 5.51 36.01 54.81
C ILE A 338 6.12 35.40 56.07
N ALA A 339 6.54 34.13 56.03
CA ALA A 339 7.19 33.47 57.16
C ALA A 339 8.48 34.19 57.57
N TRP A 340 9.30 34.62 56.61
CA TRP A 340 10.50 35.40 56.86
C TRP A 340 10.20 36.77 57.47
N ALA A 341 9.20 37.49 56.94
CA ALA A 341 8.78 38.79 57.45
C ALA A 341 8.24 38.69 58.89
N ALA A 342 7.47 37.65 59.21
CA ALA A 342 6.95 37.41 60.54
C ALA A 342 8.07 37.13 61.56
N VAL A 343 9.07 36.34 61.18
CA VAL A 343 10.23 36.02 62.04
C VAL A 343 11.11 37.25 62.23
N SER A 344 11.49 37.95 61.16
CA SER A 344 12.32 39.15 61.23
C SER A 344 11.69 40.24 62.09
N ARG A 345 10.39 40.54 61.92
CA ARG A 345 9.69 41.51 62.77
C ARG A 345 9.70 41.12 64.25
N ARG A 346 9.50 39.84 64.56
CA ARG A 346 9.50 39.35 65.95
C ARG A 346 10.89 39.39 66.56
N THR A 347 11.91 39.00 65.82
CA THR A 347 13.31 39.00 66.28
C THR A 347 13.84 40.43 66.42
N VAL A 348 13.58 41.32 65.46
CA VAL A 348 14.04 42.72 65.51
C VAL A 348 13.35 43.49 66.64
N ARG A 349 12.04 43.31 66.87
CA ARG A 349 11.35 43.93 68.02
C ARG A 349 11.93 43.48 69.35
N ARG A 350 12.10 42.17 69.55
CA ARG A 350 12.69 41.64 70.79
C ARG A 350 14.12 42.12 71.01
N LEU A 351 14.93 42.21 69.95
CA LEU A 351 16.29 42.74 70.06
C LEU A 351 16.29 44.25 70.39
N SER A 352 15.36 45.01 69.81
CA SER A 352 15.14 46.44 70.14
C SER A 352 14.68 46.62 71.59
N ASP A 353 13.79 45.77 72.09
CA ASP A 353 13.30 45.83 73.47
C ASP A 353 14.44 45.52 74.46
N VAL A 354 15.27 44.50 74.19
CA VAL A 354 16.49 44.22 74.97
C VAL A 354 17.44 45.41 74.95
N SER A 355 17.66 46.04 73.80
CA SER A 355 18.51 47.24 73.69
C SER A 355 17.97 48.42 74.51
N HIS A 356 16.65 48.60 74.54
CA HIS A 356 16.01 49.62 75.37
C HIS A 356 16.19 49.33 76.87
N HIS A 357 16.07 48.06 77.29
CA HIS A 357 16.30 47.67 78.68
C HIS A 357 17.76 47.89 79.11
N ILE A 358 18.75 47.59 78.26
CA ILE A 358 20.17 47.87 78.53
C ILE A 358 20.37 49.39 78.72
N THR A 359 19.76 50.19 77.86
CA THR A 359 19.88 51.66 77.91
C THR A 359 19.21 52.25 79.16
N ALA A 360 18.04 51.73 79.56
CA ALA A 360 17.36 52.15 80.79
C ALA A 360 18.20 51.80 82.03
N LEU A 361 18.80 50.61 82.06
CA LEU A 361 19.66 50.16 83.14
C LEU A 361 20.92 51.01 83.28
N ALA A 362 21.51 51.42 82.14
CA ALA A 362 22.66 52.33 82.11
C ALA A 362 22.32 53.76 82.59
N ARG A 363 21.06 54.18 82.51
CA ARG A 363 20.58 55.48 83.01
C ARG A 363 20.15 55.46 84.48
N GLY A 364 20.28 54.31 85.16
CA GLY A 364 19.96 54.17 86.59
C GLY A 364 18.47 53.98 86.89
N ASP A 365 17.67 53.65 85.87
CA ASP A 365 16.25 53.31 86.01
C ASP A 365 16.10 51.81 86.27
N TYR A 366 16.01 51.45 87.56
CA TYR A 366 16.01 50.05 88.01
C TYR A 366 14.60 49.50 88.31
N ASP A 367 13.57 50.35 88.29
CA ASP A 367 12.21 49.97 88.69
C ASP A 367 11.41 49.32 87.54
N ARG A 368 11.91 49.41 86.30
CA ARG A 368 11.26 48.83 85.13
C ARG A 368 11.47 47.32 85.06
N ASP A 369 10.36 46.56 84.99
CA ASP A 369 10.40 45.11 84.86
C ASP A 369 10.91 44.67 83.49
N ILE A 370 11.79 43.67 83.48
CA ILE A 370 12.38 43.09 82.27
C ILE A 370 11.76 41.70 82.11
N PRO A 371 10.74 41.52 81.25
CA PRO A 371 10.08 40.23 81.09
C PRO A 371 10.99 39.22 80.42
N GLU A 372 11.09 38.02 80.99
CA GLU A 372 11.86 36.91 80.44
C GLU A 372 11.04 36.18 79.37
N THR A 373 11.30 36.47 78.10
CA THR A 373 10.52 35.90 77.00
C THR A 373 11.32 34.82 76.26
N GLY A 374 11.03 33.55 76.57
CA GLY A 374 11.41 32.41 75.74
C GLY A 374 12.77 31.75 76.02
N ASN A 375 12.99 30.61 75.36
CA ASN A 375 14.13 29.71 75.57
C ASN A 375 15.24 29.83 74.50
N ASP A 376 15.29 30.95 73.78
CA ASP A 376 16.31 31.22 72.75
C ASP A 376 17.47 32.10 73.28
N GLU A 377 18.46 32.38 72.43
CA GLU A 377 19.64 33.18 72.76
C GLU A 377 19.26 34.57 73.33
N ILE A 378 18.21 35.21 72.81
CA ILE A 378 17.72 36.51 73.27
C ILE A 378 17.06 36.37 74.66
N GLY A 379 16.27 35.32 74.90
CA GLY A 379 15.70 35.04 76.22
C GLY A 379 16.74 34.68 77.30
N ARG A 380 17.94 34.20 76.91
CA ARG A 380 19.09 34.09 77.84
C ARG A 380 19.69 35.46 78.18
N MET A 381 19.74 36.39 77.22
CA MET A 381 20.20 37.76 77.46
C MET A 381 19.24 38.55 78.36
N GLU A 382 17.92 38.42 78.14
CA GLU A 382 16.88 39.04 79.00
C GLU A 382 17.03 38.58 80.47
N ARG A 383 17.22 37.27 80.69
CA ARG A 383 17.51 36.69 82.01
C ARG A 383 18.76 37.27 82.67
N ALA A 384 19.85 37.32 81.92
CA ALA A 384 21.10 37.90 82.43
C ALA A 384 20.93 39.38 82.81
N LEU A 385 20.17 40.13 82.01
CA LEU A 385 19.90 41.55 82.24
C LEU A 385 18.98 41.77 83.45
N HIS A 386 18.00 40.90 83.68
CA HIS A 386 17.14 40.92 84.86
C HIS A 386 17.95 40.72 86.16
N VAL A 387 18.88 39.76 86.17
CA VAL A 387 19.80 39.54 87.31
C VAL A 387 20.72 40.74 87.53
N LEU A 388 21.22 41.35 86.46
CA LEU A 388 22.06 42.54 86.54
C LEU A 388 21.30 43.74 87.12
N ARG A 389 20.02 43.88 86.76
CA ARG A 389 19.11 44.89 87.32
C ARG A 389 18.94 44.75 88.82
N LEU A 390 18.63 43.54 89.29
CA LEU A 390 18.43 43.26 90.71
C LEU A 390 19.68 43.63 91.53
N ARG A 391 20.86 43.25 91.05
CA ARG A 391 22.13 43.60 91.70
C ARG A 391 22.44 45.09 91.69
N ALA A 392 22.12 45.80 90.61
CA ALA A 392 22.34 47.24 90.50
C ALA A 392 21.37 48.03 91.41
N ALA A 393 20.11 47.62 91.50
CA ALA A 393 19.12 48.20 92.41
C ALA A 393 19.54 48.01 93.89
N GLU A 394 20.03 46.81 94.23
CA GLU A 394 20.51 46.50 95.57
C GLU A 394 21.76 47.31 95.94
N ALA A 395 22.72 47.44 95.02
CA ALA A 395 23.90 48.28 95.20
C ALA A 395 23.55 49.78 95.39
N LYS A 396 22.54 50.29 94.68
CA LYS A 396 22.02 51.65 94.89
C LYS A 396 21.40 51.81 96.27
N ARG A 397 20.53 50.89 96.71
CA ARG A 397 19.94 50.95 98.07
C ARG A 397 20.99 50.90 99.18
N LEU A 398 22.03 50.07 99.02
CA LEU A 398 23.15 50.01 99.97
C LEU A 398 23.92 51.35 100.02
N ARG A 399 24.11 51.98 98.87
CA ARG A 399 24.79 53.29 98.77
C ARG A 399 23.95 54.42 99.37
N ASP A 400 22.65 54.45 99.08
CA ASP A 400 21.71 55.42 99.68
C ASP A 400 21.64 55.23 101.21
N ALA A 401 21.63 53.99 101.71
CA ALA A 401 21.65 53.70 103.15
C ALA A 401 22.98 54.10 103.84
N LEU A 402 24.11 54.02 103.11
CA LEU A 402 25.41 54.51 103.57
C LEU A 402 25.47 56.04 103.59
N GLU A 403 24.84 56.71 102.63
CA GLU A 403 24.75 58.17 102.53
C GLU A 403 23.85 58.74 103.64
N ASP A 404 22.73 58.08 103.94
CA ASP A 404 21.86 58.40 105.09
C ASP A 404 22.57 58.18 106.45
N ALA A 405 23.37 57.11 106.57
CA ALA A 405 24.13 56.82 107.79
C ALA A 405 25.30 57.81 108.03
N VAL A 406 25.88 58.36 106.95
CA VAL A 406 26.88 59.45 107.06
C VAL A 406 26.22 60.76 107.45
N THR A 407 25.04 61.06 106.88
CA THR A 407 24.31 62.31 107.13
C THR A 407 23.82 62.39 108.58
N GLN A 408 23.39 61.27 109.18
CA GLN A 408 23.01 61.18 110.61
C GLN A 408 24.18 61.29 111.61
N ARG A 409 25.44 61.14 111.16
CA ARG A 409 26.62 61.22 112.04
C ARG A 409 27.25 62.62 112.07
N THR A 410 26.80 63.52 111.20
CA THR A 410 27.28 64.92 111.07
C THR A 410 26.28 65.97 111.54
N SER A 411 25.15 65.55 112.11
CA SER A 411 24.16 66.39 112.81
C SER A 411 24.07 65.96 114.27
#